data_AF-A0A5J5C3M9-F1
#
_entry.id   AF-A0A5J5C3M9-F1
#
_cell.length_a   1.000
_cell.length_b   1.000
_cell.length_c   1.000
_cell.angle_alpha   90.00
_cell.angle_beta   90.00
_cell.angle_gamma   90.00
#
_symmetry.space_group_name_H-M   'P 1'
#
loop_
_entity.id
_entity.type
_entity.pdbx_description
1 polymer ?
#
loop_
_entity_poly.entity_id
_entity_poly.type
_entity_poly.pdbx_seq_one_letter_code
_entity_poly.pdbx_strand_id
1 'polypeptide(L)'
;MQGHAGANLVPLVASNRIGKEKIQSEHGNSEITFYGNSFIAGPTGEIVATADDKKEAVLVSEFDLDQIKSKRHSWGVFRDRRPDLYKVLLTLDGSNPSL
;
A
#
# COMPACT_ATOMS: atom_id res chain seq x y z
N MET A 1 -3.01 -2.42 1.42
CA MET A 1 -2.43 -1.78 0.21
C MET A 1 -3.44 -1.58 -0.92
N GLN A 2 -4.15 -2.62 -1.40
CA GLN A 2 -5.17 -2.46 -2.46
C GLN A 2 -6.23 -1.38 -2.15
N GLY A 3 -6.70 -1.32 -0.91
CA GLY A 3 -7.65 -0.28 -0.46
C GLY A 3 -7.11 1.15 -0.60
N HIS A 4 -5.80 1.38 -0.42
CA HIS A 4 -5.22 2.72 -0.63
C HIS A 4 -5.21 3.10 -2.11
N ALA A 5 -4.91 2.14 -3.00
CA ALA A 5 -4.98 2.35 -4.44
C ALA A 5 -6.41 2.71 -4.87
N GLY A 6 -7.40 1.89 -4.47
CA GLY A 6 -8.81 2.11 -4.80
C GLY A 6 -9.41 3.39 -4.21
N ALA A 7 -9.12 3.71 -2.94
CA ALA A 7 -9.66 4.90 -2.28
C ALA A 7 -9.14 6.21 -2.87
N ASN A 8 -7.94 6.20 -3.46
CA ASN A 8 -7.30 7.38 -4.03
C ASN A 8 -7.26 7.39 -5.56
N LEU A 9 -7.70 6.32 -6.21
CA LEU A 9 -7.63 6.11 -7.66
C LEU A 9 -6.22 6.33 -8.21
N VAL A 10 -5.25 5.66 -7.61
CA VAL A 10 -3.83 5.69 -8.01
C VAL A 10 -3.26 4.28 -8.07
N PRO A 11 -2.39 3.98 -9.04
CA PRO A 11 -1.59 2.76 -9.00
C PRO A 11 -0.72 2.71 -7.75
N LEU A 12 -0.39 1.51 -7.30
CA LEU A 12 0.44 1.28 -6.13
C LEU A 12 1.41 0.13 -6.39
N VAL A 13 2.67 0.33 -6.00
CA VAL A 13 3.71 -0.69 -6.08
C VAL A 13 4.14 -1.06 -4.66
N ALA A 14 4.20 -2.37 -4.38
CA ALA A 14 4.70 -2.91 -3.12
C ALA A 14 5.83 -3.90 -3.40
N SER A 15 7.00 -3.64 -2.81
CA SER A 15 8.16 -4.54 -2.86
C SER A 15 8.45 -5.07 -1.47
N ASN A 16 8.54 -6.38 -1.35
CA ASN A 16 8.85 -7.06 -0.11
C ASN A 16 9.95 -8.10 -0.31
N ARG A 17 10.67 -8.40 0.76
CA ARG A 17 11.82 -9.31 0.77
C ARG A 17 11.37 -10.76 0.65
N ILE A 18 12.24 -11.62 0.13
CA ILE A 18 12.12 -13.08 0.15
C ILE A 18 13.29 -13.69 0.92
N GLY A 19 13.15 -14.95 1.34
CA GLY A 19 14.24 -15.72 1.93
C GLY A 19 14.26 -15.71 3.45
N LYS A 20 15.15 -16.51 4.02
CA LYS A 20 15.25 -16.76 5.45
C LYS A 20 16.49 -16.08 6.01
N GLU A 21 16.29 -15.23 7.02
CA GLU A 21 17.36 -14.54 7.71
C GLU A 21 17.39 -14.95 9.17
N LYS A 22 18.59 -15.27 9.67
CA LYS A 22 18.86 -15.60 11.06
C LYS A 22 19.68 -14.46 11.68
N ILE A 23 19.23 -13.96 12.82
CA ILE A 23 19.88 -12.88 13.56
C ILE A 23 20.11 -13.33 14.99
N GLN A 24 21.31 -13.05 15.51
CA GLN A 24 21.59 -13.22 16.93
C GLN A 24 20.98 -12.03 17.69
N SER A 25 19.99 -12.29 18.54
CA SER A 25 19.43 -11.31 19.46
C SER A 25 19.99 -11.50 20.87
N GLU A 26 19.73 -10.53 21.75
CA GLU A 26 20.04 -10.61 23.19
C GLU A 26 19.37 -11.80 23.90
N HIS A 27 18.27 -12.35 23.31
CA HIS A 27 17.54 -13.51 23.82
C HIS A 27 17.88 -14.81 23.05
N GLY A 28 18.92 -14.81 22.21
CA GLY A 28 19.33 -15.96 21.40
C GLY A 28 19.01 -15.80 19.91
N ASN A 29 19.03 -16.92 19.18
CA ASN A 29 18.79 -16.93 17.72
C ASN A 29 17.33 -16.58 17.39
N SER A 30 17.14 -15.56 16.57
CA SER A 30 15.85 -15.20 15.96
C SER A 30 15.90 -15.47 14.46
N GLU A 31 14.77 -15.90 13.89
CA GLU A 31 14.66 -16.24 12.47
C GLU A 31 13.39 -15.63 11.88
N ILE A 32 13.53 -14.98 10.72
CA ILE A 32 12.41 -14.49 9.92
C ILE A 32 12.50 -15.13 8.54
N THR A 33 11.39 -15.71 8.07
CA THR A 33 11.23 -16.07 6.66
C THR A 33 10.38 -14.98 6.00
N PHE A 34 11.03 -14.14 5.20
CA PHE A 34 10.34 -13.12 4.44
C PHE A 34 9.55 -13.76 3.31
N TYR A 35 8.33 -13.26 3.11
CA TYR A 35 7.30 -13.95 2.35
C TYR A 35 7.08 -13.38 0.95
N GLY A 36 7.94 -12.51 0.43
CA GLY A 36 7.77 -11.91 -0.89
C GLY A 36 6.38 -11.32 -1.06
N ASN A 37 5.62 -11.82 -2.03
CA ASN A 37 4.30 -11.29 -2.40
C ASN A 37 4.39 -9.79 -2.78
N SER A 38 5.51 -9.39 -3.40
CA SER A 38 5.61 -8.11 -4.09
C SER A 38 4.54 -8.04 -5.18
N PHE A 39 3.90 -6.90 -5.37
CA PHE A 39 2.84 -6.75 -6.38
C PHE A 39 2.70 -5.31 -6.87
N ILE A 40 2.06 -5.17 -8.02
CA ILE A 40 1.61 -3.90 -8.59
C ILE A 40 0.08 -3.95 -8.62
N ALA A 41 -0.56 -2.93 -8.04
CA ALA A 41 -2.00 -2.72 -8.14
C ALA A 41 -2.31 -1.53 -9.06
N GLY A 42 -3.37 -1.67 -9.85
CA GLY A 42 -3.95 -0.59 -10.63
C GLY A 42 -4.81 0.36 -9.78
N PRO A 43 -5.38 1.41 -10.40
CA PRO A 43 -6.05 2.50 -9.69
C PRO A 43 -7.36 2.09 -9.01
N THR A 44 -7.94 0.91 -9.30
CA THR A 44 -9.12 0.41 -8.56
C THR A 44 -8.77 -0.63 -7.50
N GLY A 45 -7.47 -0.88 -7.27
CA GLY A 45 -6.96 -1.87 -6.33
C GLY A 45 -6.83 -3.28 -6.90
N GLU A 46 -7.12 -3.48 -8.18
CA GLU A 46 -6.88 -4.72 -8.92
C GLU A 46 -5.39 -5.03 -8.97
N ILE A 47 -4.99 -6.29 -8.76
CA ILE A 47 -3.60 -6.72 -8.88
C ILE A 47 -3.30 -6.97 -10.35
N VAL A 48 -2.36 -6.22 -10.92
CA VAL A 48 -1.96 -6.30 -12.34
C VAL A 48 -0.67 -7.10 -12.55
N ALA A 49 0.17 -7.22 -11.52
CA ALA A 49 1.34 -8.08 -11.50
C ALA A 49 1.64 -8.53 -10.06
N THR A 50 2.11 -9.77 -9.87
CA THR A 50 2.47 -10.30 -8.55
C THR A 50 3.66 -11.26 -8.63
N ALA A 51 4.49 -11.27 -7.59
CA ALA A 51 5.56 -12.25 -7.37
C ALA A 51 5.09 -13.34 -6.39
N ASP A 52 5.84 -14.45 -6.33
CA ASP A 52 5.65 -15.48 -5.31
C ASP A 52 6.38 -15.13 -3.98
N ASP A 53 6.47 -16.09 -3.07
CA ASP A 53 7.06 -15.92 -1.74
C ASP A 53 8.55 -16.30 -1.64
N LYS A 54 9.17 -16.78 -2.73
CA LYS A 54 10.46 -17.50 -2.66
C LYS A 54 11.46 -17.16 -3.76
N LYS A 55 11.02 -16.64 -4.90
CA LYS A 55 11.85 -16.42 -6.08
C LYS A 55 12.07 -14.95 -6.32
N GLU A 56 13.28 -14.63 -6.80
CA GLU A 56 13.55 -13.29 -7.33
C GLU A 56 12.59 -12.99 -8.48
N ALA A 57 12.11 -11.76 -8.52
CA ALA A 57 11.14 -11.32 -9.51
C ALA A 57 11.37 -9.85 -9.89
N VAL A 58 11.11 -9.55 -11.16
CA VAL A 58 11.03 -8.17 -11.68
C VAL A 58 9.62 -8.01 -12.24
N LEU A 59 8.81 -7.19 -11.58
CA LEU A 59 7.44 -6.93 -12.01
C LEU A 59 7.40 -5.64 -12.85
N VAL A 60 6.68 -5.68 -13.96
CA VAL A 60 6.53 -4.55 -14.89
C VAL A 60 5.06 -4.35 -15.20
N SER A 61 4.60 -3.10 -15.17
CA SER A 61 3.26 -2.69 -15.59
C SER A 61 3.32 -1.27 -16.13
N GLU A 62 2.51 -0.99 -17.14
CA GLU A 62 2.37 0.34 -17.73
C GLU A 62 1.06 0.99 -17.27
N PHE A 63 1.08 2.31 -17.08
CA PHE A 63 -0.10 3.09 -16.69
C PHE A 63 -0.15 4.40 -17.48
N ASP A 64 -1.29 4.67 -18.11
CA ASP A 64 -1.61 5.98 -18.66
C ASP A 64 -2.06 6.93 -17.53
N LEU A 65 -1.18 7.86 -17.17
CA LEU A 65 -1.42 8.78 -16.05
C LEU A 65 -2.50 9.83 -16.35
N ASP A 66 -2.71 10.19 -17.61
CA ASP A 66 -3.72 11.17 -18.00
C ASP A 66 -5.12 10.55 -17.94
N GLN A 67 -5.26 9.31 -18.40
CA GLN A 67 -6.51 8.56 -18.25
C GLN A 67 -6.85 8.33 -16.77
N ILE A 68 -5.87 7.95 -15.95
CA ILE A 68 -6.07 7.76 -14.51
C ILE A 68 -6.46 9.07 -13.82
N LYS A 69 -5.80 10.17 -14.16
CA LYS A 69 -6.14 11.51 -13.64
C LYS A 69 -7.57 11.90 -13.99
N SER A 70 -7.99 11.67 -15.24
CA SER A 70 -9.37 11.92 -15.68
C SER A 70 -10.37 11.09 -14.87
N LYS A 71 -10.13 9.78 -14.73
CA LYS A 71 -10.97 8.86 -13.94
C LYS A 71 -11.04 9.25 -12.46
N ARG A 72 -9.91 9.65 -11.86
CA ARG A 72 -9.83 10.11 -10.47
C ARG A 72 -10.67 11.36 -10.25
N HIS A 73 -10.62 12.31 -11.18
CA HIS A 73 -11.44 13.53 -11.10
C HIS A 73 -12.92 13.23 -11.32
N SER A 74 -13.27 12.38 -12.28
CA SER A 74 -14.67 12.03 -12.56
C SER A 74 -15.34 11.29 -11.41
N TRP A 75 -14.59 10.48 -10.66
CA TRP A 75 -15.12 9.74 -9.51
C TRP A 75 -15.48 10.64 -8.31
N GLY A 76 -14.89 11.84 -8.22
CA GLY A 76 -15.36 12.89 -7.29
C GLY A 76 -14.95 12.75 -5.82
N VAL A 77 -14.39 11.60 -5.39
CA VAL A 77 -14.06 11.36 -3.97
C VAL A 77 -13.19 12.43 -3.32
N PHE A 78 -12.30 13.08 -4.08
CA PHE A 78 -11.47 14.17 -3.55
C PHE A 78 -12.23 15.48 -3.36
N ARG A 79 -13.20 15.77 -4.24
CA ARG A 79 -14.10 16.93 -4.13
C ARG A 79 -15.05 16.75 -2.94
N ASP A 80 -15.49 15.52 -2.70
CA ASP A 80 -16.57 15.20 -1.77
C ASP A 80 -16.06 14.90 -0.33
N ARG A 81 -14.75 15.04 -0.07
CA ARG A 81 -14.17 14.88 1.27
C ARG A 81 -14.77 15.87 2.26
N ARG A 82 -14.74 15.51 3.55
CA ARG A 82 -15.25 16.32 4.68
C ARG A 82 -14.16 16.62 5.71
N PRO A 83 -13.14 17.44 5.38
CA PRO A 83 -12.04 17.78 6.29
C PRO A 83 -12.50 18.36 7.63
N ASP A 84 -13.63 19.05 7.63
CA ASP A 84 -14.27 19.60 8.83
C ASP A 84 -14.60 18.54 9.88
N LEU A 85 -14.86 17.30 9.45
CA LEU A 85 -15.19 16.16 10.31
C LEU A 85 -13.97 15.31 10.70
N TYR A 86 -12.78 15.57 10.15
CA TYR A 86 -11.61 14.71 10.30
C TYR A 86 -10.76 14.96 11.55
N LYS A 87 -11.18 15.88 12.44
CA LYS A 87 -10.41 16.24 13.64
C LYS A 87 -10.09 15.04 14.53
N VAL A 88 -10.99 14.05 14.61
CA VAL A 88 -10.77 12.83 15.40
C VAL A 88 -9.56 12.02 14.92
N LEU A 89 -9.16 12.14 13.65
CA LEU A 89 -7.98 11.48 13.10
C LEU A 89 -6.66 12.04 13.67
N LEU A 90 -6.69 13.19 14.35
CA LEU A 90 -5.55 13.79 15.05
C LEU A 90 -5.39 13.28 16.49
N THR A 91 -6.23 12.34 16.90
CA THR A 91 -6.21 11.68 18.21
C THR A 91 -5.68 10.25 18.07
N LEU A 92 -5.13 9.70 19.15
CA LEU A 92 -4.80 8.26 19.23
C LEU A 92 -5.90 7.45 19.92
N ASP A 93 -6.61 8.07 20.86
CA ASP A 93 -7.63 7.44 21.72
C ASP A 93 -9.08 7.76 21.29
N GLY A 94 -9.26 8.49 20.19
CA GLY A 94 -10.56 8.94 19.70
C GLY A 94 -11.12 10.18 20.39
N SER A 95 -10.40 10.79 21.35
CA SER A 95 -10.90 11.90 22.17
C SER A 95 -9.91 13.05 22.33
N ASN A 96 -8.66 12.76 22.71
CA ASN A 96 -7.64 13.76 23.03
C ASN A 96 -6.72 13.99 21.83
N PRO A 97 -6.65 15.22 21.28
CA PRO A 97 -5.69 15.55 20.24
C PRO A 97 -4.26 15.34 20.73
N SER A 98 -3.41 14.78 19.86
CA SER A 98 -1.97 14.76 20.09
C SER A 98 -1.42 16.20 20.13
N LEU A 99 -0.51 16.48 21.07
CA LEU A 99 0.19 17.77 21.21
C LEU A 99 1.13 18.04 20.02
#